data_AF-A0A8K1GND8-F1
#
_entry.id   AF-A0A8K1GND8-F1
#
_cell.length_a   1.000
_cell.length_b   1.000
_cell.length_c   1.000
_cell.angle_alpha   90.00
_cell.angle_beta   90.00
_cell.angle_gamma   90.00
#
_symmetry.space_group_name_H-M   'P 1'
#
loop_
_entity.id
_entity.type
_entity.pdbx_description
1 polymer ?
#
loop_
_entity_poly.entity_id
_entity_poly.type
_entity_poly.pdbx_seq_one_letter_code
_entity_poly.pdbx_strand_id
1 'polypeptide(L)'
;MEASVADLDPQPCPGLRVPAGKILDDHKRILFILDGFQALGLSLVQPKAGLSSDPREVKLLELSLMSLLKETVLPKASLLITVRSTALGILKGEYSMEILGFSAARRGEYFHRYFEKPSKTDMAYRFARGKEILYSWCVIPVRSWTICTILEQELCGKKNLLECSKASTGMMMFYLSQSLKHRDRDNTQILQQFLLQLCSLAAESMWKHKAVFEEKEVKDCGLDQPGLLSFLRQ
;
A
#
# COMPACT_ATOMS: atom_id res chain seq x y z
N MET A 1 21.89 -2.99 -5.73
CA MET A 1 21.33 -3.49 -7.01
C MET A 1 21.68 -2.47 -8.09
N GLU A 2 22.22 -2.93 -9.22
CA GLU A 2 22.53 -2.09 -10.37
C GLU A 2 21.48 -2.33 -11.46
N ALA A 3 21.07 -1.26 -12.14
CA ALA A 3 20.09 -1.26 -13.22
C ALA A 3 20.25 0.01 -14.06
N SER A 4 19.99 -0.07 -15.35
CA SER A 4 19.78 1.09 -16.22
C SER A 4 18.31 1.54 -16.17
N VAL A 5 18.02 2.72 -16.73
CA VAL A 5 16.63 3.18 -16.90
C VAL A 5 15.86 2.28 -17.87
N ALA A 6 16.56 1.71 -18.87
CA ALA A 6 16.01 0.75 -19.80
C ALA A 6 15.60 -0.57 -19.12
N ASP A 7 16.20 -0.92 -17.98
CA ASP A 7 15.86 -2.12 -17.22
C ASP A 7 14.62 -1.94 -16.33
N LEU A 8 14.10 -0.71 -16.21
CA LEU A 8 12.82 -0.43 -15.55
C LEU A 8 11.59 -0.78 -16.42
N ASP A 9 11.83 -1.36 -17.60
CA ASP A 9 10.79 -1.84 -18.51
C ASP A 9 9.94 -2.94 -17.84
N PRO A 10 8.61 -3.01 -18.11
CA PRO A 10 7.80 -4.10 -17.59
C PRO A 10 8.38 -5.42 -18.08
N GLN A 11 8.43 -6.43 -17.21
CA GLN A 11 8.62 -7.80 -17.66
C GLN A 11 7.72 -8.09 -18.88
N PRO A 12 8.20 -8.85 -19.88
CA PRO A 12 7.55 -8.97 -21.17
C PRO A 12 6.07 -9.36 -21.00
N CYS A 13 5.19 -8.36 -21.18
CA CYS A 13 3.77 -8.55 -21.08
C CYS A 13 3.33 -9.37 -22.32
N PRO A 14 2.66 -10.52 -22.17
CA PRO A 14 2.18 -11.31 -23.29
C PRO A 14 1.14 -10.50 -24.07
N GLY A 15 1.58 -9.81 -25.13
CA GLY A 15 0.75 -8.91 -25.94
C GLY A 15 1.48 -7.66 -26.45
N LEU A 16 2.57 -7.24 -25.81
CA LEU A 16 3.34 -6.07 -26.24
C LEU A 16 4.34 -6.46 -27.33
N ARG A 17 4.03 -6.12 -28.60
CA ARG A 17 4.88 -6.42 -29.78
C ARG A 17 5.98 -5.38 -30.05
N VAL A 18 6.24 -4.48 -29.10
CA VAL A 18 7.26 -3.45 -29.28
C VAL A 18 8.55 -3.93 -28.60
N PRO A 19 9.67 -4.05 -29.33
CA PRO A 19 10.96 -4.31 -28.69
C PRO A 19 11.26 -3.20 -27.68
N ALA A 20 11.62 -3.56 -26.45
CA ALA A 20 11.97 -2.64 -25.35
C ALA A 20 12.86 -1.46 -25.81
N GLY A 21 13.82 -1.75 -26.70
CA GLY A 21 14.74 -0.75 -27.24
C GLY A 21 14.13 0.37 -28.09
N LYS A 22 12.93 0.17 -28.68
CA LYS A 22 12.23 1.18 -29.50
C LYS A 22 11.30 2.08 -28.69
N ILE A 23 10.91 1.65 -27.48
CA ILE A 23 10.05 2.44 -26.59
C ILE A 23 10.81 3.69 -26.14
N LEU A 24 12.10 3.52 -25.87
CA LEU A 24 13.02 4.59 -25.48
C LEU A 24 13.38 5.55 -26.61
N ASP A 25 12.93 5.36 -27.85
CA ASP A 25 13.24 6.28 -28.95
C ASP A 25 12.27 7.49 -28.99
N ASP A 26 11.05 7.33 -28.45
CA ASP A 26 10.04 8.39 -28.37
C ASP A 26 9.77 8.79 -26.92
N HIS A 27 10.74 9.52 -26.34
CA HIS A 27 10.74 9.92 -24.93
C HIS A 27 9.43 10.60 -24.51
N LYS A 28 8.77 11.33 -25.40
CA LYS A 28 7.54 12.10 -25.12
C LYS A 28 6.33 11.21 -24.85
N ARG A 29 6.38 9.95 -25.27
CA ARG A 29 5.28 8.99 -25.11
C ARG A 29 5.47 8.08 -23.90
N ILE A 30 6.51 8.31 -23.11
CA ILE A 30 6.83 7.51 -21.93
C ILE A 30 6.30 8.22 -20.69
N LEU A 31 5.55 7.46 -19.88
CA LEU A 31 5.12 7.84 -18.54
C LEU A 31 5.71 6.85 -17.54
N PHE A 32 6.55 7.36 -16.63
CA PHE A 32 7.01 6.60 -15.47
C PHE A 32 6.05 6.85 -14.31
N ILE A 33 5.56 5.77 -13.68
CA ILE A 33 4.75 5.83 -12.47
C ILE A 33 5.58 5.27 -11.32
N LEU A 34 5.97 6.13 -10.39
CA LEU A 34 6.70 5.77 -9.18
C LEU A 34 5.74 5.77 -8.00
N ASP A 35 5.21 4.60 -7.67
CA ASP A 35 4.27 4.45 -6.56
C ASP A 35 5.01 4.21 -5.23
N GLY A 36 4.78 5.08 -4.25
CA GLY A 36 5.32 4.93 -2.89
C GLY A 36 6.78 5.38 -2.75
N PHE A 37 7.15 6.51 -3.35
CA PHE A 37 8.54 7.00 -3.43
C PHE A 37 9.30 7.02 -2.09
N GLN A 38 8.61 7.24 -0.96
CA GLN A 38 9.23 7.19 0.37
C GLN A 38 9.92 5.85 0.70
N ALA A 39 9.51 4.74 0.09
CA ALA A 39 10.11 3.43 0.31
C ALA A 39 11.50 3.31 -0.32
N LEU A 40 11.87 4.22 -1.22
CA LEU A 40 13.16 4.20 -1.91
C LEU A 40 14.29 4.80 -1.06
N GLY A 41 13.99 5.54 0.02
CA GLY A 41 15.02 6.12 0.89
C GLY A 41 15.97 7.12 0.22
N LEU A 42 15.65 7.59 -0.99
CA LEU A 42 16.55 8.41 -1.81
C LEU A 42 16.75 9.80 -1.21
N SER A 43 18.01 10.21 -1.09
CA SER A 43 18.38 11.59 -0.74
C SER A 43 18.45 12.46 -2.00
N LEU A 44 17.47 13.33 -2.20
CA LEU A 44 17.43 14.26 -3.34
C LEU A 44 18.52 15.35 -3.34
N VAL A 45 19.33 15.39 -2.28
CA VAL A 45 20.44 16.33 -2.06
C VAL A 45 21.73 15.85 -2.73
N GLN A 46 21.77 14.63 -3.30
CA GLN A 46 22.98 14.11 -3.94
C GLN A 46 23.52 15.05 -5.05
N PRO A 47 24.85 15.26 -5.11
CA PRO A 47 25.48 16.03 -6.18
C PRO A 47 25.16 15.44 -7.56
N LYS A 48 25.14 16.28 -8.61
CA LYS A 48 24.97 15.83 -10.01
C LYS A 48 26.07 14.86 -10.50
N ALA A 49 27.12 14.65 -9.71
CA ALA A 49 28.20 13.73 -10.03
C ALA A 49 27.66 12.29 -10.07
N GLY A 50 27.89 11.59 -11.18
CA GLY A 50 27.48 10.20 -11.35
C GLY A 50 26.08 9.99 -11.96
N LEU A 51 25.31 11.04 -12.24
CA LEU A 51 24.07 10.93 -13.01
C LEU A 51 24.35 10.45 -14.44
N SER A 52 23.39 9.75 -15.05
CA SER A 52 23.47 9.30 -16.44
C SER A 52 22.62 10.19 -17.35
N SER A 53 23.04 10.24 -18.62
CA SER A 53 22.23 10.76 -19.72
C SER A 53 21.85 9.69 -20.75
N ASP A 54 22.45 8.50 -20.65
CA ASP A 54 22.15 7.36 -21.51
C ASP A 54 21.18 6.43 -20.76
N PRO A 55 19.96 6.20 -21.27
CA PRO A 55 18.99 5.32 -20.62
C PRO A 55 19.46 3.86 -20.50
N ARG A 56 20.49 3.45 -21.26
CA ARG A 56 21.04 2.09 -21.25
C ARG A 56 22.29 1.94 -20.37
N GLU A 57 22.78 3.02 -19.78
CA GLU A 57 23.94 2.97 -18.88
C GLU A 57 23.53 2.32 -17.56
N VAL A 58 24.17 1.21 -17.22
CA VAL A 58 23.94 0.50 -15.96
C VAL A 58 24.63 1.26 -14.83
N LYS A 59 23.86 1.68 -13.82
CA LYS A 59 24.35 2.31 -12.59
C LYS A 59 23.68 1.70 -11.37
N LEU A 60 24.08 2.12 -10.18
CA LEU A 60 23.29 1.87 -8.98
C LEU A 60 21.84 2.35 -9.21
N LEU A 61 20.84 1.53 -8.86
CA LEU A 61 19.42 1.85 -9.09
C LEU A 61 19.05 3.25 -8.62
N GLU A 62 19.60 3.67 -7.47
CA GLU A 62 19.40 5.00 -6.90
C GLU A 62 19.83 6.12 -7.86
N LEU A 63 20.98 5.96 -8.53
CA LEU A 63 21.51 6.92 -9.50
C LEU A 63 20.67 6.93 -10.79
N SER A 64 20.16 5.78 -11.22
CA SER A 64 19.26 5.68 -12.39
C SER A 64 17.93 6.37 -12.13
N LEU A 65 17.33 6.17 -10.95
CA LEU A 65 16.13 6.87 -10.51
C LEU A 65 16.38 8.37 -10.30
N MET A 66 17.52 8.76 -9.72
CA MET A 66 17.92 10.16 -9.61
C MET A 66 18.11 10.83 -10.97
N SER A 67 18.66 10.11 -11.95
CA SER A 67 18.84 10.63 -13.31
C SER A 67 17.48 10.93 -13.96
N LEU A 68 16.48 10.07 -13.75
CA LEU A 68 15.09 10.33 -14.19
C LEU A 68 14.49 11.53 -13.47
N LEU A 69 14.61 11.59 -12.14
CA LEU A 69 14.03 12.64 -11.31
C LEU A 69 14.66 14.02 -11.52
N LYS A 70 15.92 14.07 -11.94
CA LYS A 70 16.64 15.29 -12.33
C LYS A 70 16.57 15.56 -13.83
N GLU A 71 15.82 14.76 -14.58
CA GLU A 71 15.65 14.85 -16.04
C GLU A 71 16.97 14.83 -16.82
N THR A 72 18.03 14.25 -16.27
CA THR A 72 19.31 14.12 -17.00
C THR A 72 19.24 13.03 -18.06
N VAL A 73 18.34 12.06 -17.87
CA VAL A 73 18.00 10.99 -18.79
C VAL A 73 16.52 11.07 -19.15
N LEU A 74 16.17 10.84 -20.42
CA LEU A 74 14.80 10.97 -20.95
C LEU A 74 14.08 12.29 -20.55
N PRO A 75 14.67 13.48 -20.81
CA PRO A 75 14.15 14.78 -20.32
C PRO A 75 12.75 15.18 -20.82
N LYS A 76 12.16 14.40 -21.72
CA LYS A 76 10.82 14.65 -22.27
C LYS A 76 9.78 13.63 -21.82
N ALA A 77 10.19 12.65 -21.01
CA ALA A 77 9.29 11.69 -20.40
C ALA A 77 8.47 12.35 -19.29
N SER A 78 7.26 11.84 -19.06
CA SER A 78 6.43 12.27 -17.95
C SER A 78 6.70 11.41 -16.73
N LEU A 79 6.68 12.01 -15.53
CA LEU A 79 6.77 11.30 -14.25
C LEU A 79 5.52 11.56 -13.42
N LEU A 80 4.86 10.49 -12.97
CA LEU A 80 3.82 10.53 -11.95
C LEU A 80 4.36 9.84 -10.69
N ILE A 81 4.53 10.60 -9.62
CA ILE A 81 5.11 10.11 -8.36
C ILE A 81 4.05 10.18 -7.27
N THR A 82 3.81 9.06 -6.59
CA THR A 82 2.98 9.07 -5.38
C THR A 82 3.89 9.14 -4.15
N VAL A 83 3.55 10.06 -3.25
CA VAL A 83 4.25 10.26 -1.98
C VAL A 83 3.24 10.40 -0.86
N ARG A 84 3.66 10.05 0.36
CA ARG A 84 2.95 10.50 1.56
C ARG A 84 3.02 12.03 1.65
N SER A 85 1.98 12.66 2.21
CA SER A 85 1.87 14.11 2.35
C SER A 85 3.10 14.73 3.02
N THR A 86 3.74 14.02 3.95
CA THR A 86 4.95 14.44 4.66
C THR A 86 6.20 14.55 3.79
N ALA A 87 6.21 13.94 2.60
CA ALA A 87 7.33 13.96 1.66
C ALA A 87 7.11 14.91 0.47
N LEU A 88 5.94 15.59 0.39
CA LEU A 88 5.62 16.46 -0.73
C LEU A 88 6.60 17.65 -0.87
N GLY A 89 7.04 18.23 0.25
CA GLY A 89 7.99 19.36 0.23
C GLY A 89 9.39 19.01 -0.30
N ILE A 90 9.69 17.72 -0.42
CA ILE A 90 11.00 17.22 -0.87
C ILE A 90 11.06 17.20 -2.40
N LEU A 91 9.94 16.90 -3.07
CA LEU A 91 9.84 16.86 -4.54
C LEU A 91 9.29 18.19 -5.07
N LYS A 92 10.04 18.83 -5.99
CA LYS A 92 9.56 20.00 -6.73
C LYS A 92 9.11 19.54 -8.12
N GLY A 93 7.84 19.19 -8.24
CA GLY A 93 7.18 18.93 -9.53
C GLY A 93 6.53 20.19 -10.10
N GLU A 94 6.25 20.19 -11.40
CA GLU A 94 5.48 21.26 -12.07
C GLU A 94 4.04 21.31 -11.54
N TYR A 95 3.46 20.14 -11.26
CA TYR A 95 2.12 19.99 -10.71
C TYR A 95 2.15 19.15 -9.45
N SER A 96 1.32 19.50 -8.47
CA SER A 96 1.06 18.68 -7.29
C SER A 96 -0.44 18.57 -7.05
N MET A 97 -0.88 17.39 -6.63
CA MET A 97 -2.27 17.12 -6.25
C MET A 97 -2.29 16.28 -4.98
N GLU A 98 -3.26 16.56 -4.11
CA GLU A 98 -3.49 15.81 -2.89
C GLU A 98 -4.74 14.93 -3.03
N ILE A 99 -4.62 13.65 -2.66
CA ILE A 99 -5.75 12.72 -2.62
C ILE A 99 -6.37 12.76 -1.21
N LEU A 100 -7.48 13.48 -1.07
CA LEU A 100 -8.15 13.71 0.23
C LEU A 100 -9.07 12.56 0.68
N GLY A 101 -9.32 11.57 -0.18
CA GLY A 101 -10.23 10.45 0.10
C GLY A 101 -11.69 10.70 -0.30
N PHE A 102 -12.62 10.00 0.34
CA PHE A 102 -14.03 9.97 -0.02
C PHE A 102 -14.84 11.14 0.56
N SER A 103 -15.54 11.84 -0.34
CA SER A 103 -16.64 12.73 0.03
C SER A 103 -17.78 11.96 0.71
N ALA A 104 -18.70 12.66 1.38
CA ALA A 104 -19.85 12.03 2.02
C ALA A 104 -20.69 11.19 1.04
N ALA A 105 -20.85 11.66 -0.20
CA ALA A 105 -21.54 10.93 -1.27
C ALA A 105 -20.77 9.66 -1.68
N ARG A 106 -19.45 9.78 -1.90
CA ARG A 106 -18.60 8.63 -2.25
C ARG A 106 -18.52 7.57 -1.14
N ARG A 107 -18.65 7.98 0.13
CA ARG A 107 -18.78 7.04 1.26
C ARG A 107 -20.04 6.17 1.13
N GLY A 108 -21.18 6.77 0.80
CA GLY A 108 -22.43 6.03 0.58
C GLY A 108 -22.32 5.08 -0.62
N GLU A 109 -21.77 5.57 -1.73
CA GLU A 109 -21.52 4.76 -2.94
C GLU A 109 -20.60 3.57 -2.65
N TYR A 110 -19.55 3.77 -1.85
CA TYR A 110 -18.65 2.69 -1.45
C TYR A 110 -19.37 1.58 -0.67
N PHE A 111 -20.17 1.95 0.34
CA PHE A 111 -20.95 0.98 1.11
C PHE A 111 -21.93 0.23 0.20
N HIS A 112 -22.55 0.90 -0.77
CA HIS A 112 -23.46 0.26 -1.72
C HIS A 112 -22.76 -0.74 -2.63
N ARG A 113 -21.55 -0.40 -3.11
CA ARG A 113 -20.74 -1.33 -3.92
C ARG A 113 -20.19 -2.50 -3.10
N TYR A 114 -19.85 -2.27 -1.84
CA TYR A 114 -19.32 -3.31 -0.96
C TYR A 114 -20.41 -4.32 -0.56
N PHE A 115 -21.53 -3.83 -0.03
CA PHE A 115 -22.64 -4.67 0.42
C PHE A 115 -23.62 -4.86 -0.74
N GLU A 116 -23.48 -5.94 -1.50
CA GLU A 116 -24.31 -6.24 -2.68
C GLU A 116 -25.83 -6.24 -2.41
N LYS A 117 -26.24 -6.47 -1.15
CA LYS A 117 -27.65 -6.53 -0.73
C LYS A 117 -28.11 -5.19 -0.13
N PRO A 118 -29.13 -4.52 -0.69
CA PRO A 118 -29.61 -3.22 -0.23
C PRO A 118 -29.94 -3.15 1.27
N SER A 119 -30.52 -4.21 1.84
CA SER A 119 -30.86 -4.26 3.27
C SER A 119 -29.63 -4.29 4.18
N LYS A 120 -28.55 -4.97 3.75
CA LYS A 120 -27.27 -4.97 4.46
C LYS A 120 -26.57 -3.61 4.30
N THR A 121 -26.60 -3.04 3.10
CA THR A 121 -26.06 -1.71 2.82
C THR A 121 -26.68 -0.66 3.74
N ASP A 122 -28.01 -0.56 3.79
CA ASP A 122 -28.71 0.45 4.58
C ASP A 122 -28.37 0.30 6.07
N MET A 123 -28.40 -0.92 6.58
CA MET A 123 -28.08 -1.20 7.98
C MET A 123 -26.64 -0.82 8.33
N ALA A 124 -25.66 -1.25 7.53
CA ALA A 124 -24.24 -0.95 7.75
C ALA A 124 -23.95 0.56 7.62
N TYR A 125 -24.49 1.20 6.59
CA TYR A 125 -24.27 2.63 6.35
C TYR A 125 -24.91 3.49 7.44
N ARG A 126 -26.15 3.19 7.84
CA ARG A 126 -26.83 3.89 8.95
C ARG A 126 -26.09 3.72 10.27
N PHE A 127 -25.61 2.51 10.55
CA PHE A 127 -24.81 2.25 11.73
C PHE A 127 -23.51 3.08 11.74
N ALA A 128 -22.77 3.10 10.64
CA ALA A 128 -21.55 3.88 10.51
C ALA A 128 -21.84 5.38 10.67
N ARG A 129 -22.87 5.90 9.98
CA ARG A 129 -23.33 7.31 10.07
C ARG A 129 -23.77 7.71 11.48
N GLY A 130 -24.41 6.81 12.23
CA GLY A 130 -24.84 7.05 13.60
C GLY A 130 -23.68 7.22 14.60
N LYS A 131 -22.45 6.93 14.17
CA LYS A 131 -21.24 7.02 14.99
C LYS A 131 -20.22 7.91 14.31
N GLU A 132 -20.18 9.18 14.69
CA GLU A 132 -19.39 10.22 14.03
C GLU A 132 -17.92 9.84 13.83
N ILE A 133 -17.28 9.25 14.85
CA ILE A 133 -15.89 8.79 14.78
C ILE A 133 -15.73 7.72 13.67
N LEU A 134 -16.64 6.75 13.60
CA LEU A 134 -16.61 5.71 12.55
C LEU A 134 -16.82 6.30 11.16
N TYR A 135 -17.79 7.20 11.04
CA TYR A 135 -18.10 7.81 9.75
C TYR A 135 -16.99 8.73 9.24
N SER A 136 -16.30 9.43 10.13
CA SER A 136 -15.13 10.26 9.78
C SER A 136 -13.95 9.42 9.29
N TRP A 137 -13.79 8.20 9.82
CA TRP A 137 -12.75 7.28 9.39
C TRP A 137 -12.96 6.78 7.96
N CYS A 138 -14.22 6.63 7.54
CA CYS A 138 -14.58 6.24 6.18
C CYS A 138 -14.17 7.28 5.10
N VAL A 139 -13.56 8.41 5.44
CA VAL A 139 -12.93 9.28 4.44
C VAL A 139 -11.78 8.55 3.73
N ILE A 140 -11.02 7.71 4.45
CA ILE A 140 -9.89 7.00 3.85
C ILE A 140 -10.40 5.67 3.25
N PRO A 141 -10.13 5.36 1.97
CA PRO A 141 -10.64 4.15 1.32
C PRO A 141 -10.30 2.84 2.05
N VAL A 142 -9.05 2.67 2.52
CA VAL A 142 -8.67 1.46 3.27
C VAL A 142 -9.44 1.33 4.59
N ARG A 143 -9.74 2.45 5.26
CA ARG A 143 -10.57 2.43 6.49
C ARG A 143 -12.02 2.13 6.18
N SER A 144 -12.57 2.65 5.07
CA SER A 144 -13.91 2.28 4.60
C SER A 144 -14.01 0.78 4.35
N TRP A 145 -13.02 0.19 3.67
CA TRP A 145 -12.93 -1.25 3.46
C TRP A 145 -12.92 -2.00 4.79
N THR A 146 -12.01 -1.65 5.71
CA THR A 146 -11.91 -2.31 7.03
C THR A 146 -13.22 -2.23 7.80
N ILE A 147 -13.87 -1.06 7.84
CA ILE A 147 -15.15 -0.88 8.53
C ILE A 147 -16.24 -1.73 7.87
N CYS A 148 -16.31 -1.76 6.54
CA CYS A 148 -17.29 -2.59 5.84
C CYS A 148 -17.05 -4.09 6.13
N THR A 149 -15.81 -4.55 6.11
CA THR A 149 -15.46 -5.94 6.46
C THR A 149 -15.87 -6.30 7.89
N ILE A 150 -15.59 -5.42 8.86
CA ILE A 150 -16.00 -5.61 10.26
C ILE A 150 -17.53 -5.68 10.37
N LEU A 151 -18.24 -4.75 9.72
CA LEU A 151 -19.69 -4.69 9.76
C LEU A 151 -20.33 -5.90 9.08
N GLU A 152 -19.76 -6.39 7.97
CA GLU A 152 -20.24 -7.59 7.31
C GLU A 152 -20.14 -8.82 8.23
N GLN A 153 -19.01 -8.98 8.92
CA GLN A 153 -18.80 -10.09 9.85
C GLN A 153 -19.78 -10.03 11.03
N GLU A 154 -20.02 -8.83 11.59
CA GLU A 154 -20.98 -8.64 12.67
C GLU A 154 -22.43 -8.87 12.25
N LEU A 155 -22.83 -8.37 11.06
CA LEU A 155 -24.16 -8.57 10.49
C LEU A 155 -24.44 -10.05 10.18
N CYS A 156 -23.43 -10.82 9.79
CA CYS A 156 -23.55 -12.25 9.59
C CYS A 156 -23.54 -13.05 10.91
N GLY A 157 -23.00 -12.47 11.99
CA GLY A 157 -22.65 -13.18 13.21
C GLY A 157 -23.48 -12.87 14.45
N LYS A 158 -24.76 -12.42 14.37
CA LYS A 158 -25.65 -12.17 15.54
C LYS A 158 -24.97 -11.52 16.78
N LYS A 159 -23.98 -10.64 16.58
CA LYS A 159 -23.22 -10.01 17.66
C LYS A 159 -23.55 -8.53 17.77
N ASN A 160 -23.41 -8.03 19.00
CA ASN A 160 -23.88 -6.71 19.38
C ASN A 160 -22.97 -5.62 18.80
N LEU A 161 -23.48 -4.99 17.74
CA LEU A 161 -23.06 -3.72 17.12
C LEU A 161 -22.63 -2.61 18.12
N LEU A 162 -23.00 -2.67 19.41
CA LEU A 162 -22.68 -1.65 20.40
C LEU A 162 -21.25 -1.71 20.95
N GLU A 163 -20.66 -2.89 21.18
CA GLU A 163 -19.36 -2.97 21.86
C GLU A 163 -18.17 -2.54 20.97
N CYS A 164 -18.28 -2.75 19.65
CA CYS A 164 -17.22 -2.45 18.68
C CYS A 164 -16.96 -0.92 18.50
N SER A 165 -17.83 -0.06 19.03
CA SER A 165 -17.85 1.37 18.69
C SER A 165 -17.13 2.34 19.61
N LYS A 166 -16.64 1.87 20.77
CA LYS A 166 -16.13 2.80 21.79
C LYS A 166 -14.73 3.34 21.49
N ALA A 167 -13.94 2.70 20.62
CA ALA A 167 -12.62 3.22 20.25
C ALA A 167 -12.14 2.70 18.89
N SER A 168 -11.41 3.57 18.19
CA SER A 168 -10.52 3.30 17.05
C SER A 168 -9.74 1.99 17.17
N THR A 169 -9.06 1.82 18.30
CA THR A 169 -8.27 0.63 18.65
C THR A 169 -9.16 -0.59 18.83
N GLY A 170 -10.36 -0.43 19.40
CA GLY A 170 -11.32 -1.52 19.61
C GLY A 170 -11.76 -2.18 18.30
N MET A 171 -12.00 -1.39 17.25
CA MET A 171 -12.32 -1.94 15.93
C MET A 171 -11.15 -2.66 15.27
N MET A 172 -9.94 -2.12 15.37
CA MET A 172 -8.75 -2.81 14.84
C MET A 172 -8.48 -4.11 15.60
N MET A 173 -8.60 -4.09 16.93
CA MET A 173 -8.52 -5.29 17.76
C MET A 173 -9.61 -6.30 17.41
N PHE A 174 -10.84 -5.82 17.15
CA PHE A 174 -11.92 -6.67 16.69
C PHE A 174 -11.59 -7.30 15.33
N TYR A 175 -11.16 -6.51 14.34
CA TYR A 175 -10.75 -7.01 13.02
C TYR A 175 -9.64 -8.06 13.12
N LEU A 176 -8.60 -7.77 13.90
CA LEU A 176 -7.51 -8.71 14.15
C LEU A 176 -8.03 -10.00 14.79
N SER A 177 -8.89 -9.89 15.81
CA SER A 177 -9.50 -11.06 16.44
C SER A 177 -10.31 -11.90 15.45
N GLN A 178 -11.06 -11.28 14.53
CA GLN A 178 -11.83 -12.03 13.53
C GLN A 178 -10.91 -12.69 12.49
N SER A 179 -9.88 -11.97 12.04
CA SER A 179 -8.93 -12.47 11.06
C SER A 179 -8.12 -13.67 11.57
N LEU A 180 -7.96 -13.78 12.89
CA LEU A 180 -7.21 -14.84 13.57
C LEU A 180 -8.11 -15.96 14.13
N LYS A 181 -9.43 -15.75 14.23
CA LYS A 181 -10.38 -16.68 14.89
C LYS A 181 -10.43 -18.10 14.33
N HIS A 182 -10.05 -18.27 13.07
CA HIS A 182 -10.09 -19.55 12.36
C HIS A 182 -8.72 -20.19 12.18
N ARG A 183 -7.64 -19.62 12.77
CA ARG A 183 -6.28 -19.89 12.29
C ARG A 183 -5.32 -20.63 13.21
N ASP A 184 -5.66 -20.85 14.47
CA ASP A 184 -5.10 -21.93 15.30
C ASP A 184 -5.82 -21.97 16.66
N ARG A 185 -7.05 -22.48 16.68
CA ARG A 185 -7.93 -22.34 17.85
C ARG A 185 -7.44 -23.12 19.07
N ASP A 186 -6.53 -24.07 18.86
CA ASP A 186 -6.13 -25.07 19.84
C ASP A 186 -4.79 -24.74 20.51
N ASN A 187 -4.09 -23.67 20.11
CA ASN A 187 -2.82 -23.32 20.73
C ASN A 187 -2.56 -21.80 20.85
N THR A 188 -3.17 -21.19 21.88
CA THR A 188 -3.00 -19.78 22.23
C THR A 188 -1.53 -19.35 22.34
N GLN A 189 -0.63 -20.23 22.78
CA GLN A 189 0.80 -19.94 22.89
C GLN A 189 1.45 -19.71 21.53
N ILE A 190 1.11 -20.53 20.52
CA ILE A 190 1.61 -20.37 19.14
C ILE A 190 1.14 -19.04 18.56
N LEU A 191 -0.15 -18.71 18.74
CA LEU A 191 -0.70 -17.44 18.27
C LEU A 191 -0.02 -16.23 18.95
N GLN A 192 0.22 -16.30 20.26
CA GLN A 192 0.93 -15.24 20.99
C GLN A 192 2.35 -15.06 20.48
N GLN A 193 3.08 -16.16 20.26
CA GLN A 193 4.44 -16.13 19.74
C GLN A 193 4.48 -15.55 18.32
N PHE A 194 3.57 -15.97 17.44
CA PHE A 194 3.43 -15.43 16.10
C PHE A 194 3.17 -13.92 16.11
N LEU A 195 2.24 -13.45 16.93
CA LEU A 195 1.93 -12.02 17.05
C LEU A 195 3.12 -11.22 17.56
N LEU A 196 3.88 -11.77 18.52
CA LEU A 196 5.08 -11.11 19.04
C LEU A 196 6.16 -10.98 17.96
N GLN A 197 6.41 -12.04 17.19
CA GLN A 197 7.35 -12.05 16.08
C GLN A 197 6.93 -11.08 14.97
N LEU A 198 5.63 -11.07 14.61
CA LEU A 198 5.09 -10.17 13.62
C LEU A 198 5.23 -8.70 14.04
N CYS A 199 4.89 -8.38 15.30
CA CYS A 199 5.03 -7.03 15.84
C CYS A 199 6.49 -6.59 15.89
N SER A 200 7.40 -7.50 16.25
CA SER A 200 8.85 -7.21 16.30
C SER A 200 9.40 -6.93 14.90
N LEU A 201 9.08 -7.77 13.93
CA LEU A 201 9.47 -7.58 12.53
C LEU A 201 8.93 -6.26 11.97
N ALA A 202 7.65 -5.95 12.23
CA ALA A 202 7.03 -4.70 11.80
C ALA A 202 7.74 -3.47 12.43
N ALA A 203 8.00 -3.51 13.74
CA ALA A 203 8.68 -2.42 14.43
C ALA A 203 10.11 -2.19 13.91
N GLU A 204 10.90 -3.25 13.78
CA GLU A 204 12.27 -3.17 13.25
C GLU A 204 12.29 -2.63 11.82
N SER A 205 11.35 -3.08 10.99
CA SER A 205 11.28 -2.68 9.58
C SER A 205 10.82 -1.24 9.41
N MET A 206 9.96 -0.73 10.30
CA MET A 206 9.64 0.69 10.34
C MET A 206 10.88 1.55 10.59
N TRP A 207 11.77 1.14 11.50
CA TRP A 207 13.04 1.85 11.75
C TRP A 207 13.99 1.78 10.54
N LYS A 208 13.96 0.66 9.81
CA LYS A 208 14.77 0.45 8.59
C LYS A 208 14.10 1.00 7.32
N HIS A 209 12.95 1.64 7.41
CA HIS A 209 12.11 2.07 6.27
C HIS A 209 11.82 0.95 5.25
N LYS A 210 11.78 -0.30 5.71
CA LYS A 210 11.53 -1.49 4.89
C LYS A 210 10.05 -1.86 4.91
N ALA A 211 9.45 -1.99 3.73
CA ALA A 211 8.03 -2.31 3.57
C ALA A 211 7.77 -3.63 2.83
N VAL A 212 8.79 -4.23 2.22
CA VAL A 212 8.70 -5.49 1.46
C VAL A 212 9.59 -6.52 2.15
N PHE A 213 9.07 -7.72 2.32
CA PHE A 213 9.76 -8.82 2.99
C PHE A 213 9.95 -9.97 2.03
N GLU A 214 11.17 -10.49 1.95
CA GLU A 214 11.41 -11.72 1.20
C GLU A 214 10.86 -12.93 1.97
N GLU A 215 10.49 -13.99 1.23
CA GLU A 215 9.98 -15.22 1.84
C GLU A 215 10.96 -15.80 2.86
N LYS A 216 12.26 -15.69 2.60
CA LYS A 216 13.30 -16.14 3.53
C LYS A 216 13.25 -15.39 4.86
N GLU A 217 13.05 -14.07 4.84
CA GLU A 217 13.01 -13.26 6.07
C GLU A 217 11.79 -13.58 6.91
N VAL A 218 10.66 -13.86 6.26
CA VAL A 218 9.43 -14.33 6.93
C VAL A 218 9.69 -15.68 7.62
N LYS A 219 10.40 -16.60 6.95
CA LYS A 219 10.80 -17.90 7.52
C LYS A 219 11.79 -17.77 8.67
N ASP A 220 12.82 -16.93 8.52
CA ASP A 220 13.83 -16.69 9.55
C ASP A 220 13.21 -16.09 10.82
N CYS A 221 12.09 -15.36 10.69
CA CYS A 221 11.30 -14.85 11.81
C CYS A 221 10.28 -15.85 12.38
N GLY A 222 10.19 -17.07 11.84
CA GLY A 222 9.23 -18.10 12.26
C GLY A 222 7.77 -17.81 11.90
N LEU A 223 7.54 -16.93 10.92
CA LEU A 223 6.20 -16.48 10.52
C LEU A 223 5.57 -17.32 9.40
N ASP A 224 6.18 -18.47 9.04
CA ASP A 224 5.79 -19.34 7.93
C ASP A 224 4.86 -20.50 8.31
N GLN A 225 4.34 -20.48 9.54
CA GLN A 225 3.39 -21.46 10.07
C GLN A 225 2.17 -21.63 9.12
N PRO A 226 1.85 -22.83 8.61
CA PRO A 226 0.84 -23.04 7.55
C PRO A 226 -0.55 -22.43 7.82
N GLY A 227 -1.01 -22.44 9.09
CA GLY A 227 -2.29 -21.84 9.49
C GLY A 227 -2.27 -20.30 9.51
N LEU A 228 -1.11 -19.70 9.75
CA LEU A 228 -0.93 -18.26 9.97
C LEU A 228 -0.26 -17.56 8.77
N LEU A 229 0.44 -18.27 7.90
CA LEU A 229 1.04 -17.72 6.66
C LEU A 229 -0.02 -17.12 5.74
N SER A 230 -1.22 -17.71 5.72
CA SER A 230 -2.39 -17.15 5.01
C SER A 230 -2.79 -15.75 5.52
N PHE A 231 -2.28 -15.31 6.67
CA PHE A 231 -2.50 -13.95 7.22
C PHE A 231 -1.62 -12.94 6.52
N LEU A 232 -0.42 -13.35 6.15
CA LEU A 232 0.59 -12.51 5.50
C LEU A 232 0.38 -12.41 3.98
N ARG A 233 -0.50 -13.24 3.41
CA ARG A 233 -0.81 -13.29 1.97
C ARG A 233 -2.07 -12.53 1.56
N GLN A 234 -2.72 -11.84 2.50
CA GLN A 234 -3.89 -10.96 2.23
C GLN A 234 -3.43 -9.54 1.93
#